data_AF-A0A924Q0L7-F1
#
_entry.id   AF-A0A924Q0L7-F1
#
_cell.length_a   1.000
_cell.length_b   1.000
_cell.length_c   1.000
_cell.angle_alpha   90.00
_cell.angle_beta   90.00
_cell.angle_gamma   90.00
#
_symmetry.space_group_name_H-M   'P 1'
#
loop_
_entity.id
_entity.type
_entity.pdbx_description
1 polymer ?
#
loop_
_entity_poly.entity_id
_entity_poly.type
_entity_poly.pdbx_seq_one_letter_code
_entity_poly.pdbx_strand_id
1 'polypeptide(L)'
;MSLQDQVAQAFVPGSALSRSIKHFNPRSGQTDMAAAIARTIDNGGTLVVEAGTGVGKTFSYLVPALLSGARVLLSTATKTLQDQLFGRDLP
;
A
#
# COMPACT_ATOMS: atom_id res chain seq x y z
N MET A 1 -17.23 -8.11 -0.34
CA MET A 1 -15.83 -8.28 -0.79
C MET A 1 -14.95 -7.82 0.36
N SER A 2 -14.02 -8.64 0.83
CA SER A 2 -13.15 -8.28 1.98
C SER A 2 -12.15 -7.19 1.59
N LEU A 3 -11.56 -6.48 2.56
CA LEU A 3 -10.52 -5.50 2.25
C LEU A 3 -9.32 -6.16 1.55
N GLN A 4 -8.99 -7.38 1.94
CA GLN A 4 -7.94 -8.17 1.29
C GLN A 4 -8.23 -8.42 -0.20
N ASP A 5 -9.47 -8.77 -0.55
CA ASP A 5 -9.86 -8.99 -1.94
C ASP A 5 -9.77 -7.70 -2.77
N GLN A 6 -10.22 -6.57 -2.20
CA GLN A 6 -10.13 -5.26 -2.86
C GLN A 6 -8.68 -4.84 -3.09
N VAL A 7 -7.82 -5.08 -2.09
CA VAL A 7 -6.39 -4.80 -2.18
C VAL A 7 -5.73 -5.68 -3.24
N ALA A 8 -6.01 -6.99 -3.26
CA ALA A 8 -5.49 -7.88 -4.30
C ALA A 8 -5.89 -7.40 -5.70
N GLN A 9 -7.15 -7.00 -5.88
CA GLN A 9 -7.66 -6.46 -7.14
C GLN A 9 -7.00 -5.14 -7.55
N ALA A 10 -6.47 -4.37 -6.61
CA ALA A 10 -5.76 -3.13 -6.93
C ALA A 10 -4.37 -3.37 -7.55
N PHE A 11 -3.78 -4.56 -7.39
CA PHE A 11 -2.44 -4.88 -7.93
C PHE A 11 -2.45 -5.70 -9.22
N VAL A 12 -3.62 -6.10 -9.74
CA VAL A 12 -3.70 -6.87 -10.99
C VAL A 12 -3.54 -5.98 -12.24
N PRO A 13 -3.07 -6.53 -13.38
CA PRO A 13 -3.08 -5.81 -14.66
C PRO A 13 -4.49 -5.32 -15.02
N GLY A 14 -4.59 -4.07 -15.48
CA GLY A 14 -5.86 -3.42 -15.83
C GLY A 14 -6.59 -2.75 -14.65
N SER A 15 -6.09 -2.87 -13.42
CA SER A 15 -6.56 -2.12 -12.24
C SER A 15 -6.31 -0.60 -12.37
N ALA A 16 -6.96 0.20 -11.51
CA ALA A 16 -6.71 1.65 -11.45
C ALA A 16 -5.23 1.98 -11.22
N LEU A 17 -4.57 1.25 -10.32
CA LEU A 17 -3.14 1.42 -10.03
C LEU A 17 -2.28 1.16 -11.27
N SER A 18 -2.58 0.09 -12.01
CA SER A 18 -1.84 -0.24 -13.24
C SER A 18 -1.98 0.79 -14.36
N ARG A 19 -3.09 1.53 -14.39
CA ARG A 19 -3.35 2.59 -15.37
C ARG A 19 -2.65 3.90 -15.00
N SER A 20 -2.49 4.17 -13.71
CA SER A 20 -1.89 5.41 -13.20
C SER A 20 -0.36 5.36 -13.16
N ILE A 21 0.25 4.18 -13.06
CA ILE A 21 1.71 4.02 -12.94
C ILE A 21 2.31 3.60 -14.27
N LYS A 22 3.20 4.45 -14.81
CA LYS A 22 4.00 4.10 -15.99
C LYS A 22 4.91 2.90 -15.67
N HIS A 23 4.90 1.89 -16.53
CA HIS A 23 5.62 0.61 -16.34
C HIS A 23 5.23 -0.15 -15.06
N PHE A 24 3.93 -0.17 -14.73
CA PHE A 24 3.41 -0.97 -13.63
C PHE A 24 3.81 -2.44 -13.77
N ASN A 25 4.52 -2.95 -12.76
CA ASN A 25 4.88 -4.36 -12.64
C ASN A 25 4.74 -4.78 -11.17
N PRO A 26 3.65 -5.49 -10.80
CA PRO A 26 3.44 -5.90 -9.42
C PRO A 26 4.52 -6.90 -9.01
N ARG A 27 5.02 -6.75 -7.79
CA ARG A 27 6.01 -7.67 -7.21
C ARG A 27 5.33 -8.45 -6.09
N SER A 28 5.61 -9.75 -5.97
CA SER A 28 5.01 -10.60 -4.94
C SER A 28 5.10 -9.98 -3.55
N GLY A 29 6.31 -9.58 -3.12
CA GLY A 29 6.50 -8.94 -1.80
C GLY A 29 5.70 -7.64 -1.60
N GLN A 30 5.41 -6.89 -2.66
CA GLN A 30 4.56 -5.69 -2.57
C GLN A 30 3.11 -6.08 -2.28
N THR A 31 2.59 -7.05 -3.02
CA THR A 31 1.21 -7.55 -2.89
C THR A 31 1.03 -8.32 -1.57
N ASP A 32 2.02 -9.11 -1.16
CA ASP A 32 2.02 -9.86 0.10
C ASP A 32 1.97 -8.92 1.31
N MET A 33 2.79 -7.85 1.28
CA MET A 33 2.77 -6.81 2.31
C MET A 33 1.42 -6.09 2.34
N ALA A 34 0.86 -5.72 1.19
CA ALA A 34 -0.43 -5.05 1.11
C ALA A 34 -1.57 -5.92 1.68
N ALA A 35 -1.59 -7.20 1.32
CA ALA A 35 -2.56 -8.16 1.83
C ALA A 35 -2.41 -8.38 3.34
N ALA A 36 -1.17 -8.47 3.85
CA ALA A 36 -0.91 -8.59 5.28
C ALA A 36 -1.44 -7.37 6.06
N ILE A 37 -1.16 -6.16 5.57
CA ILE A 37 -1.67 -4.91 6.16
C ILE A 37 -3.21 -4.88 6.14
N ALA A 38 -3.84 -5.27 5.03
CA ALA A 38 -5.29 -5.33 4.90
C ALA A 38 -5.93 -6.24 5.96
N ARG A 39 -5.39 -7.45 6.21
CA ARG A 39 -5.94 -8.31 7.28
C ARG A 39 -5.72 -7.72 8.66
N THR A 40 -4.58 -7.06 8.92
CA THR A 40 -4.34 -6.44 10.23
C THR A 40 -5.25 -5.24 10.47
N ILE A 41 -5.64 -4.51 9.42
CA ILE A 41 -6.65 -3.46 9.52
C ILE A 41 -8.03 -4.05 9.88
N ASP A 42 -8.48 -5.09 9.16
CA ASP A 42 -9.80 -5.70 9.38
C ASP A 42 -9.90 -6.42 10.75
N ASN A 43 -8.86 -7.15 11.13
CA ASN A 43 -8.86 -8.00 12.33
C ASN A 43 -8.31 -7.30 13.57
N GLY A 44 -7.66 -6.15 13.41
CA GLY A 44 -6.85 -5.51 14.44
C GLY A 44 -5.52 -6.23 14.70
N GLY A 45 -4.71 -5.66 15.60
CA GLY A 45 -3.43 -6.20 16.04
C GLY A 45 -2.22 -5.42 15.51
N THR A 46 -1.04 -6.03 15.61
CA THR A 46 0.25 -5.42 15.21
C THR A 46 0.92 -6.29 14.16
N LEU A 47 1.40 -5.66 13.09
CA LEU A 47 2.17 -6.30 12.04
C LEU A 47 3.55 -5.65 11.95
N VAL A 48 4.59 -6.48 11.92
CA VAL A 48 5.97 -6.06 11.63
C VAL A 48 6.35 -6.66 10.28
N VAL A 49 6.81 -5.81 9.36
CA VAL A 49 7.25 -6.23 8.03
C VAL A 49 8.64 -5.67 7.78
N GLU A 50 9.58 -6.55 7.42
CA GLU A 50 10.82 -6.13 6.79
C GLU A 50 10.63 -6.06 5.29
N ALA A 51 10.92 -4.89 4.71
CA ALA A 51 10.81 -4.69 3.27
C ALA A 51 12.08 -3.98 2.78
N GLY A 52 12.82 -4.62 1.88
CA GLY A 52 14.05 -4.08 1.29
C GLY A 52 13.82 -2.80 0.48
N THR A 53 14.88 -2.03 0.19
CA THR A 53 14.78 -0.81 -0.63
C THR A 53 14.31 -1.13 -2.05
N GLY A 54 13.63 -0.18 -2.71
CA GLY A 54 13.19 -0.33 -4.10
C GLY A 54 12.00 -1.26 -4.36
N VAL A 55 11.46 -1.97 -3.35
CA VAL A 55 10.36 -2.94 -3.52
C VAL A 55 8.98 -2.34 -3.83
N GLY A 56 8.83 -1.01 -3.74
CA GLY A 56 7.53 -0.35 -3.99
C GLY A 56 6.61 -0.30 -2.76
N LYS A 57 7.21 -0.19 -1.56
CA LYS A 57 6.52 -0.17 -0.26
C LYS A 57 5.37 0.82 -0.17
N THR A 58 5.48 1.96 -0.87
CA THR A 58 4.52 3.04 -0.72
C THR A 58 3.09 2.60 -1.04
N PHE A 59 2.89 1.93 -2.17
CA PHE A 59 1.57 1.41 -2.51
C PHE A 59 1.14 0.25 -1.60
N SER A 60 2.08 -0.54 -1.07
CA SER A 60 1.73 -1.62 -0.14
C SER A 60 1.02 -1.15 1.10
N TYR A 61 1.38 0.03 1.66
CA TYR A 61 0.67 0.59 2.80
C TYR A 61 -0.43 1.58 2.41
N LEU A 62 -0.32 2.29 1.27
CA LEU A 62 -1.33 3.29 0.86
C LEU A 62 -2.61 2.66 0.35
N VAL A 63 -2.52 1.61 -0.47
CA VAL A 63 -3.70 0.97 -1.07
C VAL A 63 -4.65 0.42 0.01
N PRO A 64 -4.21 -0.42 0.97
CA PRO A 64 -5.10 -0.88 2.05
C PRO A 64 -5.56 0.28 2.95
N ALA A 65 -4.72 1.28 3.22
CA ALA A 65 -5.10 2.43 4.03
C ALA A 65 -6.27 3.22 3.40
N LEU A 66 -6.17 3.54 2.10
CA LEU A 66 -7.20 4.29 1.38
C LEU A 66 -8.48 3.46 1.20
N LEU A 67 -8.36 2.18 0.85
CA LEU A 67 -9.52 1.30 0.64
C LEU A 67 -10.24 0.94 1.94
N SER A 68 -9.57 1.00 3.09
CA SER A 68 -10.18 0.70 4.38
C SER A 68 -11.32 1.66 4.76
N GLY A 69 -11.32 2.88 4.21
CA GLY A 69 -12.22 3.96 4.62
C GLY A 69 -12.01 4.45 6.07
N ALA A 70 -11.01 3.92 6.77
CA ALA A 70 -10.68 4.31 8.14
C ALA A 70 -9.85 5.59 8.18
N ARG A 71 -9.81 6.24 9.35
CA ARG A 71 -8.81 7.28 9.62
C ARG A 71 -7.46 6.60 9.86
N VAL A 72 -6.48 6.86 8.99
CA VAL A 72 -5.15 6.25 9.04
C VAL A 72 -4.09 7.32 9.27
N LEU A 73 -3.14 7.04 10.19
CA LEU A 73 -1.93 7.84 10.39
C LEU A 73 -0.72 7.11 9.79
N LEU A 74 -0.09 7.71 8.79
CA LEU A 74 1.21 7.27 8.29
C LEU A 74 2.32 8.10 8.94
N SER A 75 3.28 7.43 9.57
CA SER A 75 4.46 8.06 10.17
C SER A 75 5.73 7.58 9.45
N THR A 76 6.68 8.50 9.26
CA THR A 76 7.98 8.22 8.63
C THR A 76 9.07 9.05 9.30
N ALA A 77 10.32 8.63 9.11
CA ALA A 77 11.46 9.07 9.93
C ALA A 77 11.83 10.56 9.78
N THR A 78 11.58 11.17 8.61
CA THR A 78 12.04 12.55 8.34
C THR A 78 10.98 13.36 7.59
N LYS A 79 11.04 14.69 7.73
CA LYS A 79 10.18 15.62 7.00
C LYS A 79 10.30 15.43 5.48
N THR A 80 11.51 15.22 4.96
CA THR A 80 11.72 14.97 3.52
C THR A 80 10.98 13.73 3.03
N LEU A 81 10.92 12.66 3.83
CA LEU A 81 10.14 11.47 3.48
C LEU A 81 8.63 11.72 3.55
N GLN A 82 8.18 12.57 4.48
CA GLN A 82 6.78 13.01 4.55
C GLN A 82 6.41 13.84 3.32
N ASP A 83 7.25 14.81 2.96
CA ASP A 83 7.05 15.67 1.79
C ASP A 83 7.05 14.85 0.49
N GLN A 84 7.91 13.84 0.38
CA GLN A 84 7.91 12.91 -0.75
C GLN A 84 6.60 12.12 -0.83
N LEU A 85 6.17 11.53 0.29
CA LEU A 85 4.91 10.78 0.35
C LEU A 85 3.73 11.66 -0.04
N PHE A 86 3.67 12.88 0.48
CA PHE A 86 2.57 13.82 0.22
C PHE A 86 2.58 14.38 -1.20
N GLY A 87 3.74 14.81 -1.71
CA GLY A 87 3.84 15.51 -2.99
C GLY A 87 3.98 14.62 -4.22
N ARG A 88 4.21 13.31 -4.05
CA ARG A 88 4.44 12.38 -5.18
C ARG A 88 3.60 11.11 -5.15
N ASP A 89 3.32 10.58 -3.96
CA ASP A 89 2.78 9.23 -3.83
C ASP A 89 1.29 9.21 -3.43
N LEU A 90 0.80 10.26 -2.77
CA LEU A 90 -0.63 10.50 -2.56
C LEU A 90 -1.25 11.24 -3.76
N PRO A 91 -2.46 10.87 -4.20
CA PRO A 91 -3.20 11.61 -5.23
C PRO A 91 -3.61 13.01 -4.79
#